data_AF-A0A7W8MT13-F1
#
_entry.id   AF-A0A7W8MT13-F1
#
_cell.length_a   1.000
_cell.length_b   1.000
_cell.length_c   1.000
_cell.angle_alpha   90.00
_cell.angle_beta   90.00
_cell.angle_gamma   90.00
#
_symmetry.space_group_name_H-M   'P 1'
#
loop_
_entity.id
_entity.type
_entity.pdbx_description
1 polymer ?
#
loop_
_entity_poly.entity_id
_entity_poly.type
_entity_poly.pdbx_seq_one_letter_code
_entity_poly.pdbx_strand_id
1 'polypeptide(L)'
;MALLMEENRMADNTILIPAAELAAKNKARFPNESTEYRQARNVLLAKEIELRRHIERVAALRRALPLGGGVPEDYTFEGHDGAVRLSQLFGDKDTLVIYSMMFGPQRERACPMCTRGCD
;
A
#
# COMPACT_ATOMS: atom_id res chain seq x y z
N MET A 1 -22.04 -16.41 -21.41
CA MET A 1 -22.10 -17.34 -20.26
C MET A 1 -20.80 -17.42 -19.46
N ALA A 2 -19.61 -17.14 -20.04
CA ALA A 2 -18.37 -17.03 -19.26
C ALA A 2 -18.22 -15.71 -18.46
N LEU A 3 -18.93 -14.64 -18.84
CA LEU A 3 -18.85 -13.33 -18.19
C LEU A 3 -19.48 -13.24 -16.78
N LEU A 4 -20.22 -14.26 -16.33
CA LEU A 4 -20.83 -14.28 -14.98
C LEU A 4 -20.00 -15.09 -13.96
N MET A 5 -18.88 -15.69 -14.38
CA MET A 5 -18.00 -16.45 -13.48
C MET A 5 -16.77 -15.66 -13.03
N GLU A 6 -16.38 -14.59 -13.74
CA GLU A 6 -15.25 -13.73 -13.38
C GLU A 6 -15.58 -12.73 -12.27
N GLU A 7 -16.86 -12.36 -12.12
CA GLU A 7 -17.32 -11.41 -11.09
C GLU A 7 -17.24 -11.98 -9.66
N ASN A 8 -17.06 -13.30 -9.55
CA ASN A 8 -17.14 -14.04 -8.28
C ASN A 8 -15.76 -14.47 -7.71
N ARG A 9 -14.67 -13.88 -8.22
CA ARG A 9 -13.30 -14.15 -7.75
C ARG A 9 -12.56 -12.91 -7.25
N MET A 10 -13.28 -11.81 -6.97
CA MET A 10 -12.73 -10.58 -6.38
C MET A 10 -13.08 -10.37 -4.89
N ALA A 11 -13.95 -11.20 -4.34
CA ALA A 11 -14.12 -11.31 -2.90
C ALA A 11 -13.34 -12.55 -2.46
N ASP A 12 -12.13 -12.35 -1.95
CA ASP A 12 -11.52 -13.33 -1.07
C ASP A 12 -12.52 -13.58 0.06
N ASN A 13 -13.29 -14.67 -0.07
CA ASN A 13 -14.32 -15.09 0.86
C ASN A 13 -13.71 -15.74 2.10
N THR A 14 -12.51 -15.28 2.50
CA THR A 14 -12.03 -15.48 3.85
C THR A 14 -13.00 -14.71 4.74
N ILE A 15 -13.91 -15.46 5.39
CA ILE A 15 -14.80 -14.94 6.41
C ILE A 15 -13.90 -14.40 7.52
N LEU A 16 -13.55 -13.12 7.42
CA LEU A 16 -12.78 -12.44 8.44
C LEU A 16 -13.67 -12.34 9.67
N ILE A 17 -13.12 -12.71 10.83
CA ILE A 17 -13.82 -12.52 12.12
C ILE A 17 -14.39 -11.09 12.21
N PRO A 18 -15.62 -10.91 12.73
CA PRO A 18 -16.23 -9.59 12.84
C PRO A 18 -15.29 -8.61 13.55
N ALA A 19 -15.18 -7.38 13.05
CA ALA A 19 -14.26 -6.40 13.63
C ALA A 19 -14.54 -6.12 15.12
N ALA A 20 -15.80 -6.18 15.54
CA ALA A 20 -16.19 -6.07 16.93
C ALA A 20 -15.60 -7.20 17.79
N GLU A 21 -15.60 -8.44 17.28
CA GLU A 21 -15.03 -9.60 17.96
C GLU A 21 -13.51 -9.50 18.03
N LEU A 22 -12.86 -9.10 16.93
CA LEU A 22 -11.42 -8.89 16.91
C LEU A 22 -10.98 -7.75 17.86
N ALA A 23 -11.75 -6.66 17.91
CA ALA A 23 -11.51 -5.57 18.85
C ALA A 23 -11.70 -6.03 20.31
N ALA A 24 -12.72 -6.84 20.60
CA ALA A 24 -12.95 -7.39 21.94
C ALA A 24 -11.82 -8.33 22.39
N LYS A 25 -11.20 -9.06 21.47
CA LYS A 25 -10.02 -9.92 21.73
C LYS A 25 -8.74 -9.12 21.97
N ASN A 26 -8.71 -7.81 21.73
CA ASN A 26 -7.51 -6.99 21.94
C ASN A 26 -7.15 -6.90 23.43
N LYS A 27 -5.95 -7.37 23.77
CA LYS A 27 -5.39 -7.35 25.14
C LYS A 27 -4.53 -6.12 25.43
N ALA A 28 -4.25 -5.28 24.44
CA ALA A 28 -3.49 -4.05 24.65
C ALA A 28 -4.26 -3.10 25.59
N ARG A 29 -3.55 -2.51 26.56
CA ARG A 29 -4.09 -1.59 27.57
C ARG A 29 -3.16 -0.39 27.71
N PHE A 30 -3.74 0.76 28.07
CA PHE A 30 -2.98 1.96 28.39
C PHE A 30 -2.88 2.12 29.92
N PRO A 31 -1.73 2.59 30.45
CA PRO A 31 -1.63 2.91 31.87
C PRO A 31 -2.74 3.87 32.31
N ASN A 32 -3.39 3.58 33.44
CA ASN A 32 -4.44 4.39 34.05
C ASN A 32 -5.71 4.60 33.19
N GLU A 33 -5.99 3.76 32.19
CA GLU A 33 -7.24 3.90 31.42
C GLU A 33 -8.47 3.53 32.27
N SER A 34 -9.52 4.36 32.22
CA SER A 34 -10.79 4.04 32.86
C SER A 34 -11.54 2.95 32.09
N THR A 35 -12.53 2.34 32.73
CA THR A 35 -13.41 1.36 32.09
C THR A 35 -14.16 1.98 30.90
N GLU A 36 -14.64 3.21 31.04
CA GLU A 36 -15.36 3.94 29.99
C GLU A 36 -14.43 4.22 28.80
N TYR A 37 -13.19 4.65 29.06
CA TYR A 37 -12.19 4.86 28.01
C TYR A 37 -11.90 3.55 27.26
N ARG A 38 -11.71 2.45 27.98
CA ARG A 38 -11.45 1.14 27.39
C ARG A 38 -12.62 0.68 26.51
N GLN A 39 -13.86 0.86 26.95
CA GLN A 39 -15.04 0.54 26.16
C GLN A 39 -15.10 1.38 24.87
N ALA A 40 -14.96 2.70 24.99
CA ALA A 40 -14.96 3.61 23.84
C ALA A 40 -13.83 3.27 22.85
N ARG A 41 -12.65 2.92 23.35
CA ARG A 41 -11.51 2.55 22.49
C ARG A 41 -11.72 1.20 21.79
N ASN A 42 -12.47 0.25 22.36
CA ASN A 42 -12.84 -0.99 21.67
C ASN A 42 -13.81 -0.70 20.52
N VAL A 43 -14.79 0.18 20.74
CA VAL A 43 -15.73 0.61 19.69
C VAL A 43 -14.98 1.29 18.55
N LEU A 44 -14.05 2.21 18.86
CA LEU A 44 -13.20 2.85 17.86
C LEU A 44 -12.36 1.84 17.09
N LEU A 45 -11.70 0.90 17.77
CA LEU A 45 -10.85 -0.11 17.14
C LEU A 45 -11.63 -0.97 16.13
N ALA A 46 -12.88 -1.34 16.44
CA ALA A 46 -13.72 -2.05 15.49
C ALA A 46 -13.95 -1.25 14.19
N LYS A 47 -14.15 0.08 14.30
CA LYS A 47 -14.27 0.97 13.12
C LYS A 47 -12.95 1.08 12.35
N GLU A 48 -11.82 1.18 13.05
CA GLU A 48 -10.49 1.24 12.43
C GLU A 48 -10.15 -0.05 11.67
N ILE A 49 -10.52 -1.21 12.21
CA ILE A 49 -10.35 -2.51 11.53
C ILE A 49 -11.16 -2.55 10.23
N GLU A 50 -12.41 -2.12 10.26
CA GLU A 50 -13.24 -2.07 9.04
C GLU A 50 -12.71 -1.06 8.02
N LEU A 51 -12.21 0.09 8.46
CA LEU A 51 -11.55 1.06 7.59
C LEU A 51 -10.34 0.42 6.89
N ARG A 52 -9.48 -0.29 7.64
CA ARG A 52 -8.34 -1.02 7.06
C ARG A 52 -8.79 -2.03 6.01
N ARG A 53 -9.80 -2.84 6.32
CA ARG A 53 -10.36 -3.82 5.38
C ARG A 53 -10.92 -3.17 4.12
N HIS A 54 -11.56 -2.01 4.25
CA HIS A 54 -12.04 -1.26 3.09
C HIS A 54 -10.89 -0.75 2.21
N ILE A 55 -9.81 -0.22 2.83
CA ILE A 55 -8.60 0.19 2.10
C ILE A 55 -8.02 -0.98 1.31
N GLU A 56 -7.94 -2.18 1.90
CA GLU A 56 -7.46 -3.38 1.19
C GLU A 56 -8.37 -3.78 0.01
N ARG A 57 -9.70 -3.69 0.18
CA ARG A 57 -10.63 -3.92 -0.95
C ARG A 57 -10.41 -2.92 -2.07
N VAL A 58 -10.24 -1.64 -1.75
CA VAL A 58 -9.91 -0.60 -2.75
C VAL A 58 -8.55 -0.87 -3.42
N ALA A 59 -7.56 -1.31 -2.66
CA ALA A 59 -6.25 -1.68 -3.20
C ALA A 59 -6.33 -2.89 -4.15
N ALA A 60 -7.17 -3.89 -3.84
CA ALA A 60 -7.45 -5.00 -4.75
C ALA A 60 -8.15 -4.53 -6.04
N LEU A 61 -9.15 -3.66 -5.92
CA LEU A 61 -9.83 -3.06 -7.07
C LEU A 61 -8.87 -2.28 -7.97
N ARG A 62 -7.93 -1.53 -7.39
CA ARG A 62 -6.89 -0.80 -8.17
C ARG A 62 -5.97 -1.74 -8.94
N ARG A 63 -5.55 -2.86 -8.33
CA ARG A 63 -4.71 -3.87 -8.99
C ARG A 63 -5.45 -4.64 -10.09
N ALA A 64 -6.78 -4.73 -10.00
CA ALA A 64 -7.61 -5.40 -10.99
C ALA A 64 -7.98 -4.50 -12.18
N LEU A 65 -7.60 -3.22 -12.18
CA LEU A 65 -7.79 -2.36 -13.35
C LEU A 65 -7.06 -2.95 -14.56
N PRO A 66 -7.63 -2.84 -15.78
CA PRO A 66 -6.93 -3.23 -16.99
C PRO A 66 -5.65 -2.40 -17.14
N LEU A 67 -4.73 -2.88 -17.97
CA LEU A 67 -3.50 -2.14 -18.29
C LEU A 67 -3.85 -0.70 -18.69
N GLY A 68 -3.11 0.24 -18.11
CA GLY A 68 -3.28 1.66 -18.42
C GLY A 68 -2.93 1.97 -19.88
N GLY A 69 -3.13 3.23 -20.27
CA GLY A 69 -2.68 3.71 -21.56
C GLY A 69 -1.18 3.49 -21.74
N GLY A 70 -0.78 3.12 -22.96
CA GLY A 70 0.63 3.02 -23.30
C GLY A 70 1.34 4.36 -23.12
N VAL A 71 2.57 4.33 -22.62
CA VAL A 71 3.39 5.53 -22.52
C VAL A 71 3.82 5.92 -23.94
N PRO A 72 3.50 7.13 -24.42
CA PRO A 72 3.73 7.51 -25.82
C PRO A 72 5.21 7.78 -26.12
N GLU A 73 6.00 8.06 -25.09
CA GLU A 73 7.40 8.43 -25.20
C GLU A 73 8.27 7.52 -24.31
N ASP A 74 9.39 7.07 -24.85
CA ASP A 74 10.38 6.33 -24.08
C ASP A 74 11.41 7.30 -23.50
N TYR A 75 11.04 7.90 -22.36
CA TYR A 75 11.79 8.95 -21.69
C TYR A 75 13.24 8.58 -21.43
N THR A 76 14.13 9.55 -21.53
CA THR A 76 15.56 9.39 -21.22
C THR A 76 15.88 10.02 -19.87
N PHE A 77 16.58 9.28 -19.02
CA PHE A 77 17.04 9.69 -17.70
C PHE A 77 18.56 9.75 -17.64
N GLU A 78 19.09 10.54 -16.70
CA GLU A 78 20.51 10.51 -16.34
C GLU A 78 20.76 9.37 -15.35
N GLY A 79 21.54 8.37 -15.76
CA GLY A 79 21.97 7.26 -14.92
C GLY A 79 23.44 7.36 -14.53
N HIS A 80 23.89 6.43 -13.68
CA HIS A 80 25.29 6.35 -13.24
C HIS A 80 26.27 6.21 -14.41
N ASP A 81 25.94 5.37 -15.38
CA ASP A 81 26.77 5.08 -16.56
C ASP A 81 26.42 5.97 -17.78
N GLY A 82 25.66 7.04 -17.55
CA GLY A 82 25.18 7.96 -18.59
C GLY A 82 23.68 7.84 -18.88
N ALA A 83 23.25 8.35 -20.04
CA ALA A 83 21.84 8.40 -20.40
C ALA A 83 21.21 7.00 -20.55
N VAL A 84 20.03 6.79 -19.98
CA VAL A 84 19.29 5.52 -20.01
C VAL A 84 17.81 5.75 -20.34
N ARG A 85 17.22 4.91 -21.19
CA ARG A 85 15.79 5.02 -21.56
C ARG A 85 14.90 4.31 -20.55
N LEU A 86 13.66 4.77 -20.39
CA LEU A 86 12.66 4.19 -19.48
C LEU A 86 12.49 2.69 -19.72
N SER A 87 12.38 2.28 -20.99
CA SER A 87 12.25 0.88 -21.39
C SER A 87 13.45 0.02 -20.98
N GLN A 88 14.66 0.59 -20.96
CA GLN A 88 15.89 -0.11 -20.60
C GLN A 88 15.99 -0.38 -19.09
N LEU A 89 15.35 0.46 -18.26
CA LEU A 89 15.34 0.29 -16.81
C LEU A 89 14.66 -1.02 -16.35
N PHE A 90 13.83 -1.62 -17.20
CA PHE A 90 13.17 -2.90 -16.91
C PHE A 90 14.10 -4.11 -17.05
N GLY A 91 15.17 -4.02 -17.84
CA GLY A 91 16.04 -5.16 -18.13
C GLY A 91 15.26 -6.37 -18.70
N ASP A 92 15.37 -7.51 -18.02
CA ASP A 92 14.65 -8.76 -18.36
C ASP A 92 13.33 -8.93 -17.57
N LYS A 93 12.83 -7.87 -16.91
CA LYS A 93 11.66 -7.90 -16.03
C LYS A 93 10.46 -7.16 -16.63
N ASP A 94 9.29 -7.46 -16.09
CA ASP A 94 8.02 -6.80 -16.43
C ASP A 94 7.64 -5.67 -15.45
N THR A 95 8.36 -5.56 -14.34
CA THR A 95 8.05 -4.66 -13.24
C THR A 95 9.27 -3.83 -12.87
N LEU A 96 9.09 -2.51 -12.83
CA LEU A 96 10.09 -1.55 -12.37
C LEU A 96 9.70 -1.03 -10.98
N VAL A 97 10.58 -1.19 -9.99
CA VAL A 97 10.42 -0.58 -8.66
C VAL A 97 11.16 0.75 -8.65
N ILE A 98 10.44 1.82 -8.37
CA ILE A 98 11.00 3.17 -8.30
C ILE A 98 11.05 3.61 -6.84
N TYR A 99 12.24 4.03 -6.40
CA TYR A 99 12.43 4.65 -5.10
C TYR A 99 12.85 6.11 -5.25
N SER A 100 12.01 7.02 -4.78
CA SER A 100 12.23 8.46 -4.93
C SER A 100 13.02 9.02 -3.75
N MET A 101 14.33 9.23 -3.94
CA MET A 101 15.18 9.90 -2.96
C MET A 101 15.08 11.42 -3.15
N MET A 102 14.78 12.14 -2.07
CA MET A 102 14.64 13.59 -2.10
C MET A 102 15.91 14.27 -1.56
N PHE A 103 16.38 15.29 -2.28
CA PHE A 103 17.53 16.12 -1.92
C PHE A 103 17.05 17.53 -1.54
N GLY A 104 17.56 18.06 -0.44
CA GLY A 104 17.33 19.46 -0.08
C GLY A 104 18.21 20.40 -0.93
N PRO A 105 17.86 21.69 -1.08
CA PRO A 105 18.55 22.60 -2.00
C PRO A 105 20.06 22.75 -1.77
N GLN A 106 20.53 22.50 -0.56
CA GLN A 106 21.94 22.63 -0.14
C GLN A 106 22.51 21.29 0.36
N ARG A 107 21.79 20.18 0.19
CA ARG A 107 22.20 18.89 0.74
C ARG A 107 23.00 18.09 -0.26
N GLU A 108 24.21 17.73 0.12
CA GLU A 108 25.07 16.79 -0.63
C GLU A 108 24.55 15.35 -0.58
N ARG A 109 23.81 14.97 0.46
CA ARG A 109 23.24 13.64 0.65
C ARG A 109 21.71 13.69 0.67
N ALA A 110 21.09 12.61 0.20
CA ALA A 110 19.63 12.44 0.24
C ALA A 110 19.09 12.54 1.68
N CYS A 111 17.82 12.93 1.80
CA CYS A 111 17.18 13.09 3.10
C CYS A 111 17.18 11.76 3.89
N PRO A 112 17.67 11.72 5.15
CA PRO A 112 17.73 10.48 5.93
C PRO A 112 16.37 9.79 6.14
N MET A 113 15.27 10.55 6.13
CA MET A 113 13.92 9.97 6.18
C MET A 113 13.49 9.36 4.84
N CYS A 114 14.03 9.86 3.73
CA CYS A 114 13.77 9.38 2.37
C CYS A 114 14.78 8.32 1.91
N THR A 115 15.74 7.93 2.74
CA THR A 115 16.69 6.82 2.47
C THR A 115 16.62 5.74 3.54
N ARG A 116 15.59 5.76 4.38
CA ARG A 116 15.47 4.84 5.51
C ARG A 116 15.25 3.42 4.97
N GLY A 117 16.21 2.52 5.19
CA GLY A 117 16.18 1.13 4.71
C GLY A 117 16.85 0.91 3.34
N CYS A 118 17.72 1.82 2.92
CA CYS A 118 18.54 1.71 1.70
C CYS A 118 20.04 1.51 2.01
N ASP A 119 20.36 1.24 3.27
CA ASP A 119 21.66 0.97 3.84
C ASP A 119 21.99 -0.53 3.91
#